data_AF-A0A2E5NYI1-F1
#
_entry.id   AF-A0A2E5NYI1-F1
#
_cell.length_a   1.000
_cell.length_b   1.000
_cell.length_c   1.000
_cell.angle_alpha   90.00
_cell.angle_beta   90.00
_cell.angle_gamma   90.00
#
_symmetry.space_group_name_H-M   'P 1'
#
loop_
_entity.id
_entity.type
_entity.pdbx_description
1 polymer ?
#
loop_
_entity_poly.entity_id
_entity_poly.type
_entity_poly.pdbx_seq_one_letter_code
_entity_poly.pdbx_strand_id
1 'polypeptide(L)'
;SNWTEVGFSELLTSSDAISVHARLTPETRMMFGASEFSKMKPTALFINTARGDLVDSGALAEALANETIAGAALDVFNSEPLDPQSMLSQLPNVILTPHIASNTNEALIVSLNMVIDNVINFINGDDVSGLKLDHLTGGSAR
;
A
#
# COMPACT_ATOMS: atom_id res chain seq x y z
N SER A 1 -12.90 -20.79 -4.45
CA SER A 1 -12.21 -19.73 -3.67
C SER A 1 -12.94 -19.61 -2.34
N ASN A 2 -12.24 -19.64 -1.20
CA ASN A 2 -12.87 -19.54 0.13
C ASN A 2 -12.91 -18.08 0.63
N TRP A 3 -13.43 -17.16 -0.19
CA TRP A 3 -13.62 -15.76 0.21
C TRP A 3 -15.03 -15.32 -0.13
N THR A 4 -15.57 -14.41 0.69
CA THR A 4 -16.88 -13.81 0.53
C THR A 4 -16.68 -12.33 0.26
N GLU A 5 -17.27 -11.82 -0.82
CA GLU A 5 -17.30 -10.39 -1.09
C GLU A 5 -18.29 -9.72 -0.12
N VAL A 6 -17.87 -8.62 0.48
CA VAL A 6 -18.71 -7.82 1.37
C VAL A 6 -18.55 -6.34 1.03
N GLY A 7 -19.56 -5.53 1.39
CA GLY A 7 -19.48 -4.09 1.23
C GLY A 7 -18.42 -3.46 2.14
N PHE A 8 -17.89 -2.30 1.77
CA PHE A 8 -16.85 -1.63 2.56
C PHE A 8 -17.28 -1.34 4.01
N SER A 9 -18.52 -0.91 4.23
CA SER A 9 -19.04 -0.69 5.58
C SER A 9 -19.11 -1.97 6.41
N GLU A 10 -19.51 -3.08 5.80
CA GLU A 10 -19.54 -4.38 6.47
C GLU A 10 -18.12 -4.79 6.84
N LEU A 11 -17.19 -4.71 5.87
CA LEU A 11 -15.76 -4.98 6.07
C LEU A 11 -15.18 -4.21 7.27
N LEU A 12 -15.48 -2.91 7.41
CA LEU A 12 -15.00 -2.11 8.54
C LEU A 12 -15.55 -2.62 9.89
N THR A 13 -16.86 -2.89 9.95
CA THR A 13 -17.54 -3.23 11.22
C THR A 13 -17.36 -4.69 11.66
N SER A 14 -17.14 -5.62 10.72
CA SER A 14 -17.09 -7.06 11.02
C SER A 14 -15.67 -7.59 11.19
N SER A 15 -14.64 -6.90 10.70
CA SER A 15 -13.27 -7.43 10.66
C SER A 15 -12.53 -7.27 11.99
N ASP A 16 -11.86 -8.34 12.41
CA ASP A 16 -10.89 -8.29 13.52
C ASP A 16 -9.50 -7.84 13.04
N ALA A 17 -9.22 -7.96 11.74
CA ALA A 17 -8.06 -7.38 11.10
C ALA A 17 -8.39 -6.96 9.66
N ILE A 18 -7.86 -5.82 9.23
CA ILE A 18 -7.97 -5.33 7.85
C ILE A 18 -6.57 -5.25 7.25
N SER A 19 -6.35 -5.93 6.13
CA SER A 19 -5.11 -5.85 5.33
C SER A 19 -5.39 -5.15 4.01
N VAL A 20 -4.70 -4.04 3.75
CA VAL A 20 -4.95 -3.20 2.57
C VAL A 20 -4.12 -3.68 1.38
N HIS A 21 -4.81 -4.04 0.29
CA HIS A 21 -4.22 -4.43 -0.99
C HIS A 21 -4.84 -3.66 -2.17
N ALA A 22 -5.47 -2.52 -1.89
CA ALA A 22 -6.08 -1.67 -2.91
C ALA A 22 -4.99 -0.95 -3.74
N ARG A 23 -5.27 -0.75 -5.04
CA ARG A 23 -4.48 0.14 -5.87
C ARG A 23 -4.74 1.58 -5.45
N LEU A 24 -3.70 2.41 -5.39
CA LEU A 24 -3.87 3.86 -5.24
C LEU A 24 -4.39 4.46 -6.55
N THR A 25 -5.60 4.98 -6.52
CA THR A 25 -6.28 5.72 -7.59
C THR A 25 -6.91 6.98 -6.99
N PRO A 26 -7.44 7.92 -7.80
CA PRO A 26 -8.19 9.06 -7.27
C PRO A 26 -9.34 8.66 -6.35
N GLU A 27 -10.01 7.54 -6.63
CA GLU A 27 -11.17 7.04 -5.88
C GLU A 27 -10.79 6.36 -4.55
N THR A 28 -9.59 5.77 -4.46
CA THR A 28 -9.11 5.07 -3.25
C THR A 28 -8.15 5.91 -2.40
N ARG A 29 -7.76 7.09 -2.88
CA ARG A 29 -6.91 8.02 -2.13
C ARG A 29 -7.62 8.45 -0.85
N MET A 30 -6.93 8.33 0.28
CA MET A 30 -7.47 8.62 1.62
C MET A 30 -8.77 7.87 1.94
N MET A 31 -8.94 6.66 1.40
CA MET A 31 -10.15 5.85 1.65
C MET A 31 -10.30 5.40 3.11
N PHE A 32 -9.23 5.44 3.90
CA PHE A 32 -9.26 5.25 5.34
C PHE A 32 -8.97 6.57 6.07
N GLY A 33 -10.01 7.19 6.61
CA GLY A 33 -9.92 8.36 7.48
C GLY A 33 -10.56 8.13 8.85
N ALA A 34 -10.76 9.20 9.61
CA ALA A 34 -11.29 9.13 10.97
C ALA A 34 -12.67 8.45 11.05
N SER A 35 -13.53 8.69 10.05
CA SER A 35 -14.85 8.05 9.94
C SER A 35 -14.72 6.52 9.82
N GLU A 36 -13.75 6.03 9.05
CA GLU A 36 -13.58 4.61 8.79
C GLU A 36 -12.98 3.90 9.99
N PHE A 37 -11.96 4.49 10.61
CA PHE A 37 -11.38 3.96 11.85
C PHE A 37 -12.40 3.92 12.99
N SER A 38 -13.30 4.93 13.10
CA SER A 38 -14.35 4.93 14.12
C SER A 38 -15.38 3.81 14.00
N LYS A 39 -15.50 3.20 12.81
CA LYS A 39 -16.41 2.07 12.56
C LYS A 39 -15.78 0.72 12.85
N MET A 40 -14.45 0.67 12.96
CA MET A 40 -13.73 -0.57 13.26
C MET A 40 -13.97 -1.00 14.70
N LYS A 41 -13.74 -2.29 14.96
CA LYS A 41 -13.78 -2.80 16.34
C LYS A 41 -12.63 -2.19 17.14
N PRO A 42 -12.83 -1.90 18.45
CA PRO A 42 -11.72 -1.50 19.33
C PRO A 42 -10.59 -2.52 19.39
N THR A 43 -10.89 -3.79 19.15
CA THR A 43 -9.92 -4.89 19.09
C THR A 43 -9.25 -5.07 17.72
N ALA A 44 -9.62 -4.28 16.72
CA ALA A 44 -9.19 -4.51 15.34
C ALA A 44 -7.73 -4.14 15.12
N LEU A 45 -7.07 -4.89 14.23
CA LEU A 45 -5.73 -4.59 13.73
C LEU A 45 -5.79 -4.04 12.30
N PHE A 46 -4.96 -3.04 12.01
CA PHE A 46 -4.87 -2.44 10.68
C PHE A 46 -3.49 -2.67 10.04
N ILE A 47 -3.45 -3.25 8.85
CA ILE A 47 -2.21 -3.57 8.14
C ILE A 47 -2.20 -2.89 6.77
N ASN A 48 -1.15 -2.12 6.48
CA ASN A 48 -0.97 -1.50 5.17
C ASN A 48 0.43 -1.73 4.62
N THR A 49 0.49 -2.49 3.52
CA THR A 49 1.68 -2.71 2.69
C THR A 49 1.45 -2.27 1.23
N ALA A 50 0.34 -1.58 0.96
CA ALA A 50 -0.02 -1.12 -0.37
C ALA A 50 0.61 0.24 -0.68
N ARG A 51 -0.04 1.35 -0.30
CA ARG A 51 0.47 2.72 -0.45
C ARG A 51 0.02 3.56 0.74
N GLY A 52 0.86 4.47 1.23
CA GLY A 52 0.51 5.33 2.36
C GLY A 52 -0.66 6.27 2.06
N ASP A 53 -0.74 6.78 0.83
CA ASP A 53 -1.83 7.67 0.35
C ASP A 53 -3.23 7.04 0.30
N LEU A 54 -3.39 5.77 0.65
CA LEU A 54 -4.70 5.15 0.89
C LEU A 54 -5.28 5.54 2.26
N VAL A 55 -4.44 6.06 3.16
CA VAL A 55 -4.74 6.28 4.57
C VAL A 55 -4.38 7.71 4.95
N ASP A 56 -5.25 8.35 5.71
CA ASP A 56 -4.91 9.58 6.41
C ASP A 56 -4.04 9.23 7.64
N SER A 57 -2.73 9.52 7.57
CA SER A 57 -1.80 9.20 8.67
C SER A 57 -2.15 9.90 9.99
N GLY A 58 -2.75 11.10 9.92
CA GLY A 58 -3.16 11.82 11.12
C GLY A 58 -4.32 11.11 11.81
N ALA A 59 -5.34 10.76 11.02
CA ALA A 59 -6.50 10.02 11.53
C ALA A 59 -6.11 8.64 12.08
N LEU A 60 -5.18 7.93 11.43
CA LEU A 60 -4.67 6.66 11.93
C LEU A 60 -3.94 6.85 13.26
N ALA A 61 -3.03 7.84 13.35
CA ALA A 61 -2.28 8.11 14.56
C ALA A 61 -3.20 8.45 15.74
N GLU A 62 -4.23 9.27 15.52
CA GLU A 62 -5.24 9.59 16.52
C GLU A 62 -6.07 8.37 16.93
N ALA A 63 -6.50 7.55 15.97
CA ALA A 63 -7.26 6.33 16.26
C ALA A 63 -6.45 5.34 17.12
N LEU A 64 -5.15 5.23 16.88
CA LEU A 64 -4.24 4.38 17.65
C LEU A 64 -3.93 4.97 19.03
N ALA A 65 -3.67 6.27 19.11
CA ALA A 65 -3.41 6.98 20.36
C ALA A 65 -4.61 6.94 21.32
N ASN A 66 -5.82 6.99 20.77
CA ASN A 66 -7.08 6.94 21.52
C ASN A 66 -7.60 5.51 21.72
N GLU A 67 -6.86 4.48 21.32
CA GLU A 67 -7.28 3.07 21.38
C GLU A 67 -8.65 2.81 20.69
N THR A 68 -8.98 3.60 19.66
CA THR A 68 -10.15 3.38 18.79
C THR A 68 -9.99 2.07 18.00
N ILE A 69 -8.76 1.71 17.69
CA ILE A 69 -8.36 0.39 17.19
C ILE A 69 -7.15 -0.10 18.00
N ALA A 70 -6.96 -1.42 18.06
CA ALA A 70 -5.98 -2.02 18.96
C ALA A 70 -4.53 -1.77 18.52
N GLY A 71 -4.27 -1.73 17.22
CA GLY A 71 -2.92 -1.53 16.71
C GLY A 71 -2.82 -1.54 15.19
N ALA A 72 -1.62 -1.21 14.70
CA ALA A 72 -1.33 -1.18 13.27
C ALA A 72 0.05 -1.73 12.92
N ALA A 73 0.18 -2.25 11.69
CA ALA A 73 1.46 -2.62 11.08
C ALA A 73 1.58 -1.94 9.71
N LEU A 74 2.56 -1.07 9.54
CA LEU A 74 2.72 -0.22 8.36
C LEU A 74 4.10 -0.39 7.74
N ASP A 75 4.12 -0.62 6.43
CA ASP A 75 5.35 -0.58 5.62
C ASP A 75 5.42 0.66 4.71
N VAL A 76 4.33 1.44 4.62
CA VAL A 76 4.18 2.54 3.65
C VAL A 76 3.71 3.85 4.28
N PHE A 77 4.35 4.94 3.84
CA PHE A 77 4.26 6.36 4.26
C PHE A 77 3.33 7.27 3.45
N ASN A 78 2.61 8.25 4.01
CA ASN A 78 2.20 9.42 3.17
C ASN A 78 3.43 10.22 2.71
N SER A 79 4.45 10.28 3.57
CA SER A 79 5.78 10.81 3.25
C SER A 79 6.81 9.74 3.56
N GLU A 80 7.72 9.50 2.62
CA GLU A 80 8.77 8.50 2.75
C GLU A 80 10.15 9.13 2.55
N PRO A 81 11.09 8.96 3.50
CA PRO A 81 11.00 8.14 4.72
C PRO A 81 10.07 8.74 5.80
N LEU A 82 9.58 7.90 6.71
CA LEU A 82 8.81 8.34 7.87
C LEU A 82 9.66 9.21 8.79
N ASP A 83 9.10 10.33 9.25
CA ASP A 83 9.76 11.18 10.25
C ASP A 83 9.91 10.40 11.58
N PRO A 84 11.15 10.25 12.10
CA PRO A 84 11.40 9.64 13.41
C PRO A 84 10.67 10.34 14.57
N GLN A 85 10.30 11.61 14.41
CA GLN A 85 9.53 12.38 15.40
C GLN A 85 8.02 12.31 15.18
N SER A 86 7.54 11.59 14.17
CA SER A 86 6.10 11.44 13.92
C SER A 86 5.40 10.78 15.11
N MET A 87 4.10 11.08 15.28
CA MET A 87 3.28 10.45 16.31
C MET A 87 3.28 8.92 16.18
N LEU A 88 3.16 8.41 14.94
CA LEU A 88 3.20 6.97 14.65
C LEU A 88 4.47 6.30 15.20
N SER A 89 5.62 6.95 15.09
CA SER A 89 6.91 6.44 15.59
C SER A 89 7.00 6.34 17.12
N GLN A 90 6.09 6.98 17.85
CA GLN A 90 6.10 7.03 19.31
C GLN A 90 5.06 6.10 19.95
N LEU A 91 4.13 5.56 19.16
CA LEU A 91 3.02 4.74 19.67
C LEU A 91 3.46 3.30 19.92
N PRO A 92 3.15 2.71 21.10
CA PRO A 92 3.59 1.37 21.47
C PRO A 92 2.82 0.25 20.74
N ASN A 93 1.66 0.58 20.16
CA ASN A 93 0.78 -0.35 19.46
C ASN A 93 0.94 -0.29 17.93
N VAL A 94 2.11 0.15 17.45
CA VAL A 94 2.41 0.27 16.02
C VAL A 94 3.71 -0.43 15.66
N ILE A 95 3.68 -1.24 14.62
CA ILE A 95 4.85 -1.81 13.98
C ILE A 95 5.12 -1.04 12.69
N LEU A 96 6.36 -0.59 12.51
CA LEU A 96 6.78 0.22 11.38
C LEU A 96 7.96 -0.43 10.68
N THR A 97 7.87 -0.61 9.37
CA THR A 97 8.98 -1.06 8.52
C THR A 97 9.25 -0.07 7.38
N PRO A 98 10.50 0.10 6.93
CA PRO A 98 10.88 1.18 6.03
C PRO A 98 10.66 0.83 4.54
N HIS A 99 9.43 0.50 4.13
CA HIS A 99 9.06 0.14 2.75
C HIS A 99 9.90 -1.01 2.19
N ILE A 100 9.98 -2.11 2.94
CA ILE A 100 10.80 -3.28 2.62
C ILE A 100 9.98 -4.56 2.41
N ALA A 101 8.65 -4.52 2.47
CA ALA A 101 7.82 -5.72 2.35
C ALA A 101 8.03 -6.45 1.01
N SER A 102 8.38 -5.73 -0.05
CA SER A 102 8.70 -6.31 -1.37
C SER A 102 10.19 -6.61 -1.58
N ASN A 103 11.07 -6.27 -0.63
CA ASN A 103 12.52 -6.37 -0.80
C ASN A 103 13.06 -7.77 -0.42
N THR A 104 12.54 -8.80 -1.09
CA THR A 104 13.02 -10.18 -0.92
C THR A 104 14.01 -10.56 -2.02
N ASN A 105 14.88 -11.56 -1.77
CA ASN A 105 15.83 -12.05 -2.77
C ASN A 105 15.11 -12.58 -4.01
N GLU A 106 13.99 -13.28 -3.80
CA GLU A 106 13.15 -13.83 -4.88
C GLU A 106 12.53 -12.70 -5.72
N ALA A 107 11.98 -11.67 -5.07
CA ALA A 107 11.39 -10.53 -5.76
C ALA A 107 12.43 -9.74 -6.55
N LEU A 108 13.65 -9.59 -6.02
CA LEU A 108 14.77 -8.96 -6.72
C LEU A 108 15.13 -9.74 -7.99
N ILE A 109 15.29 -11.05 -7.89
CA ILE A 109 15.64 -11.90 -9.05
C ILE A 109 14.56 -11.82 -10.12
N VAL A 110 13.28 -11.94 -9.74
CA VAL A 110 12.14 -11.82 -10.68
C VAL A 110 12.13 -10.45 -11.34
N SER A 111 12.28 -9.37 -10.57
CA SER A 111 12.27 -8.01 -11.09
C SER A 111 13.43 -7.74 -12.04
N LEU A 112 14.64 -8.23 -11.72
CA LEU A 112 15.81 -8.11 -12.58
C LEU A 112 15.61 -8.86 -13.90
N ASN A 113 15.07 -10.08 -13.87
CA ASN A 113 14.77 -10.84 -15.08
C ASN A 113 13.75 -10.12 -15.95
N MET A 114 12.67 -9.58 -15.35
CA MET A 114 11.67 -8.79 -16.09
C MET A 114 12.29 -7.57 -16.79
N VAL A 115 13.23 -6.88 -16.13
CA VAL A 115 13.95 -5.74 -16.73
C VAL A 115 14.85 -6.21 -17.87
N ILE A 116 15.62 -7.29 -17.68
CA ILE A 116 16.52 -7.85 -18.70
C ILE A 116 15.71 -8.27 -19.94
N ASP A 117 14.62 -9.01 -19.74
CA ASP A 117 13.74 -9.48 -20.83
C ASP A 117 13.16 -8.29 -21.60
N ASN A 118 12.67 -7.27 -20.90
CA ASN A 118 12.16 -6.06 -21.54
C ASN A 118 13.23 -5.29 -22.33
N VAL A 119 14.49 -5.25 -21.86
CA VAL A 119 15.60 -4.62 -22.61
C VAL A 119 15.93 -5.41 -23.87
N ILE A 120 16.00 -6.74 -23.79
CA ILE A 120 16.26 -7.61 -24.94
C ILE A 120 15.14 -7.46 -25.97
N ASN A 121 13.88 -7.53 -25.54
CA ASN A 121 12.72 -7.38 -26.42
C ASN A 121 12.75 -6.03 -27.13
N PHE A 122 13.03 -4.94 -26.41
CA PHE A 122 13.13 -3.61 -27.00
C PHE A 122 14.21 -3.53 -28.08
N ILE A 123 15.40 -4.10 -27.84
CA ILE A 123 16.50 -4.10 -28.82
C ILE A 123 16.15 -4.90 -30.07
N ASN A 124 15.43 -6.01 -29.92
CA ASN A 124 15.00 -6.87 -31.02
C ASN A 124 13.79 -6.33 -31.79
N GLY A 125 13.10 -5.32 -31.25
CA GLY A 125 11.83 -4.83 -31.79
C GLY A 125 10.62 -5.69 -31.42
N ASP A 126 10.74 -6.52 -30.39
CA ASP A 126 9.66 -7.32 -29.82
C ASP A 126 8.85 -6.53 -28.78
N ASP A 127 7.68 -7.05 -28.41
CA ASP A 127 6.81 -6.43 -27.40
C ASP A 127 7.47 -6.38 -26.00
N VAL A 128 7.41 -5.21 -25.36
CA VAL A 128 7.83 -5.03 -23.97
C VAL A 128 6.62 -5.12 -23.03
N SER A 129 6.74 -5.94 -21.99
CA SER A 129 5.64 -6.20 -21.06
C SER A 129 5.59 -5.17 -19.94
N GLY A 130 4.38 -4.72 -19.57
CA GLY A 130 4.17 -3.85 -18.41
C GLY A 130 4.70 -2.41 -18.54
N LEU A 131 5.25 -2.03 -19.70
CA LEU A 131 5.70 -0.67 -19.99
C LEU A 131 4.76 -0.02 -21.00
N LYS A 132 4.44 1.26 -20.80
CA LYS A 132 3.86 2.08 -21.84
C LYS A 132 5.00 2.74 -22.62
N LEU A 133 5.10 2.43 -23.91
CA LEU A 133 6.14 2.95 -24.83
C LEU A 133 5.81 4.36 -25.38
N ASP A 134 4.67 4.92 -24.99
CA ASP A 134 4.15 6.23 -25.40
C ASP A 134 5.09 7.40 -25.05
N HIS A 135 6.04 7.20 -24.13
CA HIS A 135 7.06 8.20 -23.77
C HIS A 135 8.47 7.93 -24.34
N LEU A 136 8.71 6.77 -24.96
CA LEU A 136 10.03 6.41 -25.53
C LEU A 136 10.10 6.64 -27.04
N THR A 137 8.96 6.63 -27.72
CA THR A 137 8.86 6.93 -29.15
C THR A 137 8.65 8.44 -29.35
N GLY A 138 9.70 9.22 -29.12
CA GLY A 138 9.78 10.56 -29.67
C GLY A 138 9.72 10.47 -31.20
N GLY A 139 8.51 10.64 -31.76
CA GLY A 139 8.22 10.82 -33.18
C GLY A 139 9.17 10.15 -34.19
N SER A 140 8.78 8.98 -34.68
CA SER A 140 8.77 8.74 -36.12
C SER A 140 7.86 7.56 -36.41
N ALA A 141 6.76 7.84 -37.09
CA ALA A 141 6.04 6.85 -37.85
C ALA A 141 7.00 6.10 -38.78
N ARG A 142 6.91 4.78 -38.80
CA ARG A 142 6.82 3.99 -40.02
C ARG A 142 5.85 2.84 -39.80
#